data_AF-F8PZC7-F1
#
_entry.id   AF-F8PZC7-F1
#
_cell.length_a   1.000
_cell.length_b   1.000
_cell.length_c   1.000
_cell.angle_alpha   90.00
_cell.angle_beta   90.00
_cell.angle_gamma   90.00
#
_symmetry.space_group_name_H-M   'P 1'
#
loop_
_entity.id
_entity.type
_entity.pdbx_description
1 polymer ?
#
loop_
_entity_poly.entity_id
_entity_poly.type
_entity_poly.pdbx_seq_one_letter_code
_entity_poly.pdbx_strand_id
1 'polypeptide(L)'
;MAAESEVASSVLGWISIACWIIVYSPQILENYQLQSGEGLSLLFVYVWLLGDLCNLVGAVMGELLPTVILLGLYYTVCDSILLLQVYYYRAKRRRATAISSLDTEDFPTEASHLLDTSAISNHASRLDSMKKRTLRYAAAVIFVIGAGVMAYFISDSLSNGTESPHSQKKEALDWKIQIIGWTSAVSYLGARIPQILKNLKTRCEGLSPALFLFAIMGNITYALSICVASTDREYLIKNASWLAGSALTVFLDILVLGQFFYYGLFPKNTEALSGGVMSTEST
;
A
#
# COMPACT_ATOMS: atom_id res chain seq x y z
N MET A 1 -14.11 -24.86 21.05
CA MET A 1 -13.63 -23.53 21.49
C MET A 1 -12.14 -23.31 21.27
N ALA A 2 -11.21 -23.89 22.04
CA ALA A 2 -9.76 -23.58 21.88
C ALA A 2 -9.17 -23.92 20.49
N ALA A 3 -9.53 -25.09 19.94
CA ALA A 3 -9.10 -25.47 18.59
C ALA A 3 -9.76 -24.61 17.49
N GLU A 4 -11.00 -24.16 17.69
CA GLU A 4 -11.70 -23.30 16.73
C GLU A 4 -11.11 -21.89 16.70
N SER A 5 -10.73 -21.33 17.87
CA SER A 5 -10.02 -20.06 17.96
C SER A 5 -8.63 -20.13 17.33
N GLU A 6 -7.92 -21.24 17.47
CA GLU A 6 -6.60 -21.44 16.86
C GLU A 6 -6.68 -21.48 15.33
N VAL A 7 -7.63 -22.24 14.78
CA VAL A 7 -7.87 -22.30 13.33
C VAL A 7 -8.30 -20.93 12.81
N ALA A 8 -9.21 -20.23 13.48
CA ALA A 8 -9.68 -18.91 13.07
C ALA A 8 -8.55 -17.87 13.09
N SER A 9 -7.72 -17.86 14.14
CA SER A 9 -6.55 -16.99 14.25
C SER A 9 -5.55 -17.26 13.12
N SER A 10 -5.26 -18.53 12.83
CA SER A 10 -4.37 -18.92 11.73
C SER A 10 -4.89 -18.45 10.37
N VAL A 11 -6.17 -18.66 10.07
CA VAL A 11 -6.80 -18.20 8.81
C VAL A 11 -6.70 -16.68 8.67
N LEU A 12 -7.01 -15.93 9.72
CA LEU A 12 -6.90 -14.48 9.73
C LEU A 12 -5.45 -14.01 9.49
N GLY A 13 -4.47 -14.69 10.11
CA GLY A 13 -3.05 -14.41 9.89
C GLY A 13 -2.60 -14.61 8.45
N TRP A 14 -3.04 -15.71 7.81
CA TRP A 14 -2.75 -15.96 6.39
C TRP A 14 -3.42 -14.97 5.45
N ILE A 15 -4.66 -14.55 5.73
CA ILE A 15 -5.33 -13.49 4.97
C ILE A 15 -4.55 -12.18 5.07
N SER A 16 -4.06 -11.84 6.26
CA SER A 16 -3.22 -10.66 6.46
C SER A 16 -1.97 -10.71 5.60
N ILE A 17 -1.21 -11.82 5.66
CA ILE A 17 0.01 -12.01 4.86
C ILE A 17 -0.30 -11.87 3.36
N ALA A 18 -1.39 -12.47 2.89
CA ALA A 18 -1.80 -12.36 1.50
C ALA A 18 -2.06 -10.89 1.10
N CYS A 19 -2.81 -10.14 1.91
CA CYS A 19 -3.05 -8.71 1.68
C CYS A 19 -1.74 -7.92 1.56
N TRP A 20 -0.79 -8.19 2.46
CA TRP A 20 0.50 -7.53 2.47
C TRP A 20 1.40 -7.90 1.29
N ILE A 21 1.32 -9.13 0.77
CA ILE A 21 2.03 -9.51 -0.47
C ILE A 21 1.47 -8.77 -1.68
N ILE A 22 0.20 -8.35 -1.66
CA ILE A 22 -0.41 -7.68 -2.82
C ILE A 22 -0.34 -6.17 -2.70
N VAL A 23 -0.20 -5.64 -1.49
CA VAL A 23 -0.45 -4.23 -1.13
C VAL A 23 0.22 -3.23 -2.08
N TYR A 24 1.47 -3.46 -2.51
CA TYR A 24 2.21 -2.56 -3.40
C TYR A 24 1.77 -2.63 -4.86
N SER A 25 1.21 -3.76 -5.26
CA SER A 25 0.94 -4.08 -6.66
C SER A 25 0.02 -3.07 -7.35
N PRO A 26 -1.12 -2.65 -6.76
CA PRO A 26 -2.01 -1.67 -7.38
C PRO A 26 -1.31 -0.37 -7.72
N GLN A 27 -0.47 0.14 -6.80
CA GLN A 27 0.20 1.41 -7.01
C GLN A 27 1.32 1.32 -8.05
N ILE A 28 2.07 0.23 -8.06
CA ILE A 28 3.10 -0.03 -9.10
C ILE A 28 2.45 -0.07 -10.49
N LEU A 29 1.28 -0.70 -10.61
CA LEU A 29 0.55 -0.75 -11.87
C LEU A 29 -0.12 0.57 -12.24
N GLU A 30 -0.66 1.32 -11.27
CA GLU A 30 -1.24 2.64 -11.49
C GLU A 30 -0.19 3.60 -12.05
N ASN A 31 1.00 3.65 -11.43
CA ASN A 31 2.13 4.44 -11.91
C ASN A 31 2.51 4.07 -13.34
N TYR A 32 2.55 2.76 -13.64
CA TYR A 32 2.84 2.27 -14.99
C TYR A 32 1.76 2.63 -16.00
N GLN A 33 0.47 2.55 -15.65
CA GLN A 33 -0.63 2.93 -16.54
C GLN A 33 -0.67 4.42 -16.83
N LEU A 34 -0.58 5.21 -15.77
CA LEU A 34 -0.65 6.67 -15.86
C LEU A 34 0.65 7.25 -16.42
N GLN A 35 1.73 6.46 -16.50
CA GLN A 35 3.07 6.92 -16.82
C GLN A 35 3.45 8.14 -15.96
N SER A 36 3.05 8.11 -14.69
CA SER A 36 3.13 9.23 -13.75
C SER A 36 3.38 8.71 -12.34
N GLY A 37 4.26 9.40 -11.60
CA GLY A 37 4.51 9.16 -10.18
C GLY A 37 4.04 10.31 -9.30
N GLU A 38 3.11 11.15 -9.79
CA GLU A 38 2.69 12.35 -9.06
C GLU A 38 1.78 12.08 -7.87
N GLY A 39 1.06 10.95 -7.84
CA GLY A 39 0.16 10.62 -6.75
C GLY A 39 0.83 10.30 -5.42
N LEU A 40 2.00 9.65 -5.41
CA LEU A 40 2.70 9.34 -4.17
C LEU A 40 3.60 10.46 -3.68
N SER A 41 3.58 10.68 -2.38
CA SER A 41 4.57 11.44 -1.66
C SER A 41 5.91 10.68 -1.65
N LEU A 42 6.98 11.33 -2.10
CA LEU A 42 8.32 10.74 -2.00
C LEU A 42 8.70 10.47 -0.55
N LEU A 43 8.34 11.38 0.36
CA LEU A 43 8.65 11.24 1.79
C LEU A 43 7.94 10.02 2.39
N PHE A 44 6.71 9.74 1.96
CA PHE A 44 6.00 8.52 2.36
C PHE A 44 6.78 7.26 1.93
N VAL A 45 7.20 7.17 0.67
CA VAL A 45 7.94 6.01 0.15
C VAL A 45 9.34 5.90 0.78
N TYR A 46 10.01 7.02 1.07
CA TYR A 46 11.32 7.00 1.74
C TYR A 46 11.25 6.49 3.17
N VAL A 47 10.24 6.91 3.93
CA VAL A 47 10.07 6.43 5.31
C VAL A 47 9.72 4.94 5.31
N TRP A 48 8.91 4.49 4.34
CA TRP A 48 8.65 3.07 4.11
C TRP A 48 9.93 2.27 3.82
N LEU A 49 10.71 2.70 2.84
CA LEU A 49 11.94 2.00 2.48
C LEU A 49 12.90 1.91 3.65
N LEU A 50 13.04 3.00 4.43
CA LEU A 50 13.89 3.00 5.62
C LEU A 50 13.38 2.00 6.66
N GLY A 51 12.07 1.98 6.91
CA GLY A 51 11.43 1.02 7.81
C GLY A 51 11.65 -0.42 7.38
N ASP A 52 11.47 -0.72 6.10
CA ASP A 52 11.61 -2.07 5.54
C ASP A 52 13.06 -2.54 5.53
N LEU A 53 14.02 -1.65 5.26
CA LEU A 53 15.44 -1.93 5.43
C LEU A 53 15.78 -2.25 6.89
N CYS A 54 15.27 -1.47 7.85
CA CYS A 54 15.46 -1.74 9.27
C CYS A 54 14.84 -3.09 9.67
N ASN A 55 13.63 -3.41 9.18
CA ASN A 55 12.98 -4.68 9.44
C ASN A 55 13.76 -5.86 8.86
N LEU A 56 14.27 -5.74 7.63
CA LEU A 56 15.08 -6.77 6.98
C LEU A 56 16.40 -7.01 7.75
N VAL A 57 17.12 -5.94 8.08
CA VAL A 57 18.36 -6.02 8.86
C VAL A 57 18.09 -6.64 10.23
N GLY A 58 17.03 -6.19 10.92
CA GLY A 58 16.61 -6.73 12.21
C GLY A 58 16.27 -8.22 12.13
N ALA A 59 15.58 -8.65 11.05
CA ALA A 59 15.23 -10.04 10.85
C ALA A 59 16.45 -10.94 10.60
N VAL A 60 17.43 -10.46 9.82
CA VAL A 60 18.69 -11.18 9.57
C VAL A 60 19.52 -11.27 10.83
N MET A 61 19.70 -10.15 11.55
CA MET A 61 20.47 -10.12 12.80
C MET A 61 19.81 -10.94 13.93
N GLY A 62 18.48 -11.00 13.93
CA GLY A 62 17.71 -11.77 14.89
C GLY A 62 17.61 -13.26 14.57
N GLU A 63 18.18 -13.71 13.44
CA GLU A 63 18.05 -15.08 12.93
C GLU A 63 16.58 -15.53 12.90
N LEU A 64 15.69 -14.60 12.51
CA LEU A 64 14.26 -14.87 12.45
C LEU A 64 13.94 -15.88 11.34
N LEU A 65 12.71 -16.39 11.34
CA LEU A 65 12.26 -17.37 10.35
C LEU A 65 12.54 -16.87 8.91
N PRO A 66 12.99 -17.74 7.99
CA PRO A 66 13.30 -17.37 6.61
C PRO A 66 12.15 -16.63 5.89
N THR A 67 10.90 -16.94 6.24
CA THR A 67 9.71 -16.27 5.72
C THR A 67 9.67 -14.78 6.05
N VAL A 68 10.07 -14.39 7.27
CA VAL A 68 10.12 -12.99 7.72
C VAL A 68 11.23 -12.23 6.97
N ILE A 69 12.38 -12.87 6.78
CA ILE A 69 13.50 -12.30 6.00
C ILE A 69 13.09 -12.10 4.54
N LEU A 70 12.44 -13.10 3.93
CA LEU A 70 11.94 -13.00 2.55
C LEU A 70 10.89 -11.90 2.38
N LEU A 71 9.99 -11.72 3.36
CA LEU A 71 9.03 -10.62 3.35
C LEU A 71 9.72 -9.24 3.45
N GLY A 72 10.70 -9.09 4.35
CA GLY A 72 11.48 -7.84 4.45
C GLY A 72 12.23 -7.50 3.16
N LEU A 73 12.81 -8.51 2.50
CA LEU A 73 13.44 -8.35 1.19
C LEU A 73 12.43 -7.95 0.12
N TYR A 74 11.27 -8.61 0.09
CA TYR A 74 10.19 -8.32 -0.84
C TYR A 74 9.72 -6.86 -0.73
N TYR A 75 9.43 -6.36 0.48
CA TYR A 75 8.99 -4.98 0.67
C TYR A 75 10.05 -3.96 0.26
N THR A 76 11.31 -4.20 0.63
CA THR A 76 12.45 -3.35 0.22
C THR A 76 12.56 -3.23 -1.31
N VAL A 77 12.35 -4.34 -2.02
CA VAL A 77 12.35 -4.36 -3.49
C VAL A 77 11.15 -3.58 -4.05
N CYS A 78 9.95 -3.76 -3.51
CA CYS A 78 8.76 -3.03 -3.93
C CYS A 78 8.89 -1.51 -3.76
N ASP A 79 9.41 -1.06 -2.62
CA ASP A 79 9.66 0.35 -2.37
C ASP A 79 10.70 0.94 -3.34
N SER A 80 11.77 0.18 -3.62
CA SER A 80 12.78 0.57 -4.60
C SER A 80 12.17 0.71 -5.99
N ILE A 81 11.30 -0.22 -6.40
CA ILE A 81 10.57 -0.15 -7.68
C ILE A 81 9.68 1.09 -7.72
N LEU A 82 8.92 1.38 -6.65
CA LEU A 82 8.07 2.56 -6.59
C LEU A 82 8.87 3.86 -6.70
N LEU A 83 10.00 3.98 -5.99
CA LEU A 83 10.88 5.14 -6.10
C LEU A 83 11.42 5.29 -7.52
N LEU A 84 11.91 4.20 -8.13
CA LEU A 84 12.41 4.21 -9.51
C LEU A 84 11.33 4.66 -10.49
N GLN A 85 10.10 4.17 -10.37
CA GLN A 85 8.98 4.62 -11.19
C GLN A 85 8.71 6.11 -11.01
N VAL A 86 8.65 6.59 -9.77
CA VAL A 86 8.38 8.00 -9.49
C VAL A 86 9.46 8.89 -10.10
N TYR A 87 10.74 8.54 -9.93
CA TYR A 87 11.85 9.29 -10.51
C TYR A 87 11.83 9.25 -12.04
N TYR A 88 11.67 8.06 -12.62
CA TYR A 88 11.67 7.86 -14.06
C TYR A 88 10.55 8.65 -14.74
N TYR A 89 9.31 8.54 -14.25
CA TYR A 89 8.17 9.22 -14.87
C TYR A 89 8.20 10.73 -14.68
N ARG A 90 8.70 11.22 -13.53
CA ARG A 90 8.93 12.66 -13.32
C ARG A 90 10.00 13.21 -14.25
N ALA A 91 11.11 12.51 -14.40
CA ALA A 91 12.18 12.91 -15.31
C ALA A 91 11.72 12.90 -16.77
N LYS A 92 10.99 11.84 -17.19
CA LYS A 92 10.39 11.72 -18.52
C LYS A 92 9.44 12.89 -18.81
N ARG A 93 8.57 13.25 -17.86
CA ARG A 93 7.66 14.39 -18.01
C ARG A 93 8.41 15.72 -18.11
N ARG A 94 9.39 15.97 -17.24
CA ARG A 94 10.23 17.18 -17.29
C ARG A 94 10.94 17.34 -18.63
N ARG A 95 11.48 16.25 -19.18
CA ARG A 95 12.11 16.24 -20.52
C ARG A 95 11.10 16.55 -21.63
N ALA A 96 9.92 15.94 -21.58
CA ALA A 96 8.87 16.20 -22.57
C ALA A 96 8.41 17.66 -22.55
N THR A 97 8.20 18.23 -21.35
CA THR A 97 7.85 19.65 -21.20
C THR A 97 8.97 20.58 -21.69
N ALA A 98 10.24 20.25 -21.40
CA ALA A 98 11.38 21.03 -21.85
C ALA A 98 11.52 21.01 -23.39
N ILE A 99 11.35 19.86 -24.04
CA ILE A 99 11.35 19.76 -25.50
C ILE A 99 10.20 20.58 -26.09
N SER A 100 8.98 20.39 -25.58
CA SER A 100 7.82 21.15 -26.04
C SER A 100 8.03 22.65 -25.91
N SER A 101 8.66 23.15 -24.83
CA SER A 101 8.94 24.58 -24.67
C SER A 101 9.99 25.14 -25.62
N LEU A 102 10.84 24.31 -26.20
CA LEU A 102 11.80 24.72 -27.24
C LEU A 102 11.14 24.80 -28.61
N ASP A 103 10.11 23.98 -28.85
CA ASP A 103 9.36 23.97 -30.11
C ASP A 103 8.30 25.09 -30.21
N THR A 104 7.85 25.67 -29.07
CA THR A 104 6.81 26.73 -29.06
C THR A 104 7.27 28.12 -29.53
N GLU A 105 8.51 28.27 -30.03
CA GLU A 105 8.93 29.51 -30.71
C GLU A 105 8.37 29.63 -32.15
N ASP A 106 7.67 28.62 -32.69
CA ASP A 106 7.02 28.71 -34.00
C ASP A 106 5.63 28.02 -34.04
N PHE A 107 4.58 28.85 -34.20
CA PHE A 107 3.16 28.59 -34.55
C PHE A 107 2.20 27.86 -33.57
N PRO A 108 1.00 28.42 -33.31
CA PRO A 108 -0.07 27.75 -32.58
C PRO A 108 -0.78 26.73 -33.48
N THR A 109 -0.75 25.44 -33.14
CA THR A 109 -1.50 24.40 -33.88
C THR A 109 -2.71 23.93 -33.09
N GLU A 110 -3.88 24.05 -33.73
CA GLU A 110 -5.25 23.89 -33.23
C GLU A 110 -5.77 22.43 -33.15
N ALA A 111 -4.91 21.45 -32.86
CA ALA A 111 -5.26 20.02 -33.00
C ALA A 111 -5.98 19.40 -31.77
N SER A 112 -6.88 20.13 -31.11
CA SER A 112 -7.54 19.69 -29.87
C SER A 112 -9.06 19.73 -29.95
N HIS A 113 -9.67 19.13 -30.99
CA HIS A 113 -11.13 18.95 -31.00
C HIS A 113 -11.57 17.71 -31.79
N LEU A 114 -11.38 16.51 -31.22
CA LEU A 114 -12.01 15.26 -31.69
C LEU A 114 -12.18 14.28 -30.50
N LEU A 115 -13.11 14.59 -29.59
CA LEU A 115 -13.45 13.73 -28.45
C LEU A 115 -14.97 13.70 -28.26
N ASP A 116 -15.62 12.66 -28.76
CA ASP A 116 -16.87 12.16 -28.14
C ASP A 116 -17.07 10.66 -28.43
N THR A 117 -16.83 10.21 -29.67
CA THR A 117 -16.92 8.77 -30.03
C THR A 117 -15.78 7.92 -29.46
N SER A 118 -14.60 8.52 -29.25
CA SER A 118 -13.44 7.85 -28.64
C SER A 118 -13.59 7.70 -27.12
N ALA A 119 -14.37 8.55 -26.45
CA ALA A 119 -14.54 8.51 -24.99
C ALA A 119 -15.31 7.27 -24.52
N ILE A 120 -16.37 6.89 -25.24
CA ILE A 120 -17.20 5.71 -24.93
C ILE A 120 -16.43 4.41 -25.22
N SER A 121 -15.74 4.35 -26.37
CA SER A 121 -14.86 3.21 -26.72
C SER A 121 -13.68 3.06 -25.76
N ASN A 122 -13.09 4.18 -25.31
CA ASN A 122 -12.05 4.18 -24.29
C ASN A 122 -12.58 3.77 -22.91
N HIS A 123 -13.83 4.07 -22.57
CA HIS A 123 -14.41 3.66 -21.28
C HIS A 123 -14.65 2.15 -21.21
N ALA A 124 -15.21 1.55 -22.26
CA ALA A 124 -15.43 0.10 -22.34
C ALA A 124 -14.11 -0.69 -22.33
N SER A 125 -13.08 -0.23 -23.05
CA SER A 125 -11.75 -0.84 -23.05
C SER A 125 -11.01 -0.66 -21.71
N ARG A 126 -11.21 0.48 -21.01
CA ARG A 126 -10.71 0.68 -19.64
C ARG A 126 -11.37 -0.27 -18.65
N LEU A 127 -12.69 -0.48 -18.72
CA LEU A 127 -13.40 -1.40 -17.83
C LEU A 127 -12.91 -2.85 -18.02
N ASP A 128 -12.69 -3.27 -19.26
CA ASP A 128 -12.18 -4.61 -19.57
C ASP A 128 -10.71 -4.78 -19.13
N SER A 129 -9.89 -3.74 -19.27
CA SER A 129 -8.51 -3.70 -18.77
C SER A 129 -8.44 -3.72 -17.24
N MET A 130 -9.37 -3.04 -16.57
CA MET A 130 -9.55 -3.06 -15.11
C MET A 130 -9.95 -4.46 -14.62
N LYS A 131 -10.95 -5.09 -15.24
CA LYS A 131 -11.36 -6.47 -14.91
C LYS A 131 -10.21 -7.47 -15.10
N LYS A 132 -9.45 -7.34 -16.19
CA LYS A 132 -8.25 -8.16 -16.44
C LYS A 132 -7.15 -7.95 -15.40
N ARG A 133 -6.95 -6.72 -14.91
CA ARG A 133 -6.00 -6.43 -13.81
C ARG A 133 -6.47 -7.02 -12.49
N THR A 134 -7.72 -6.78 -12.12
CA THR A 134 -8.32 -7.35 -10.91
C THR A 134 -8.27 -8.88 -10.94
N LEU A 135 -8.55 -9.50 -12.09
CA LEU A 135 -8.48 -10.95 -12.27
C LEU A 135 -7.05 -11.48 -12.16
N ARG A 136 -6.05 -10.79 -12.72
CA ARG A 136 -4.64 -11.18 -12.58
C ARG A 136 -4.15 -11.06 -11.14
N TYR A 137 -4.55 -10.02 -10.43
CA TYR A 137 -4.23 -9.89 -9.01
C TYR A 137 -4.94 -10.95 -8.18
N ALA A 138 -6.23 -11.15 -8.38
CA ALA A 138 -7.00 -12.23 -7.75
C ALA A 138 -6.34 -13.60 -7.99
N ALA A 139 -5.90 -13.88 -9.22
CA ALA A 139 -5.20 -15.11 -9.55
C ALA A 139 -3.84 -15.22 -8.83
N ALA A 140 -3.08 -14.12 -8.73
CA ALA A 140 -1.84 -14.09 -7.96
C ALA A 140 -2.10 -14.32 -6.46
N VAL A 141 -3.17 -13.73 -5.90
CA VAL A 141 -3.60 -13.96 -4.52
C VAL A 141 -3.90 -15.44 -4.30
N ILE A 142 -4.74 -16.02 -5.17
CA ILE A 142 -5.18 -17.42 -5.07
C ILE A 142 -3.97 -18.36 -5.20
N PHE A 143 -3.05 -18.05 -6.12
CA PHE A 143 -1.82 -18.82 -6.29
C PHE A 143 -0.93 -18.75 -5.05
N VAL A 144 -0.74 -17.57 -4.46
CA VAL A 144 0.07 -17.38 -3.24
C VAL A 144 -0.57 -18.06 -2.03
N ILE A 145 -1.89 -17.95 -1.87
CA ILE A 145 -2.64 -18.66 -0.82
C ILE A 145 -2.50 -20.17 -1.02
N GLY A 146 -2.67 -20.67 -2.26
CA GLY A 146 -2.51 -22.08 -2.58
C GLY A 146 -1.10 -22.59 -2.30
N ALA A 147 -0.07 -21.82 -2.66
CA ALA A 147 1.32 -22.15 -2.37
C ALA A 147 1.63 -22.14 -0.86
N GLY A 148 1.04 -21.20 -0.11
CA GLY A 148 1.17 -21.13 1.36
C GLY A 148 0.48 -22.30 2.07
N VAL A 149 -0.72 -22.65 1.64
CA VAL A 149 -1.46 -23.83 2.13
C VAL A 149 -0.69 -25.12 1.81
N MET A 150 -0.15 -25.23 0.60
CA MET A 150 0.68 -26.37 0.20
C MET A 150 1.98 -26.44 1.02
N ALA A 151 2.64 -25.31 1.28
CA ALA A 151 3.83 -25.26 2.14
C ALA A 151 3.52 -25.66 3.59
N TYR A 152 2.34 -25.29 4.11
CA TYR A 152 1.86 -25.75 5.42
C TYR A 152 1.68 -27.28 5.46
N PHE A 153 1.02 -27.88 4.46
CA PHE A 153 0.86 -29.33 4.38
C PHE A 153 2.20 -30.08 4.19
N ILE A 154 3.13 -29.50 3.44
CA ILE A 154 4.48 -30.05 3.27
C ILE A 154 5.24 -29.97 4.61
N SER A 155 5.16 -28.84 5.32
CA SER A 155 5.79 -28.66 6.63
C SER A 155 5.21 -29.61 7.68
N ASP A 156 3.89 -29.82 7.69
CA ASP A 156 3.20 -30.76 8.56
C ASP A 156 3.64 -32.21 8.29
N SER A 157 3.79 -32.57 7.00
CA SER A 157 4.27 -33.89 6.59
C SER A 157 5.76 -34.14 6.86
N LEU A 158 6.59 -33.08 6.93
CA LEU A 158 8.01 -33.14 7.29
C LEU A 158 8.26 -33.03 8.81
N SER A 159 7.33 -32.45 9.57
CA SER A 159 7.44 -32.25 11.02
C SER A 159 7.18 -33.52 11.84
N ASN A 160 6.86 -34.65 11.22
CA ASN A 160 6.79 -35.95 11.90
C ASN A 160 8.17 -36.54 12.27
N GLY A 161 9.27 -35.79 12.12
CA GLY A 161 10.62 -36.31 12.38
C GLY A 161 11.70 -35.33 12.84
N THR A 162 11.38 -34.11 13.27
CA THR A 162 12.41 -33.21 13.84
C THR A 162 11.88 -32.43 15.03
N GLU A 163 12.44 -32.75 16.21
CA GLU A 163 12.32 -31.91 17.40
C GLU A 163 12.85 -30.50 17.08
N SER A 164 12.05 -29.49 17.41
CA SER A 164 12.43 -28.08 17.38
C SER A 164 13.42 -27.79 18.52
N PRO A 165 14.67 -27.36 18.25
CA PRO A 165 15.62 -27.10 19.31
C PRO A 165 15.70 -25.60 19.61
N HIS A 166 14.64 -24.89 20.01
CA HIS A 166 14.75 -23.48 20.40
C HIS A 166 14.08 -23.17 21.75
N SER A 167 14.77 -23.54 22.84
CA SER A 167 14.35 -23.29 24.24
C SER A 167 15.10 -22.15 24.96
N GLN A 168 16.05 -21.43 24.37
CA GLN A 168 16.89 -20.51 25.17
C GLN A 168 17.28 -19.21 24.45
N LYS A 169 16.34 -18.27 24.30
CA LYS A 169 16.66 -16.85 24.05
C LYS A 169 15.54 -15.87 24.50
N LYS A 170 14.74 -16.26 25.51
CA LYS A 170 13.38 -15.73 25.72
C LYS A 170 13.22 -14.51 26.63
N GLU A 171 14.25 -14.00 27.33
CA GLU A 171 14.03 -12.90 28.31
C GLU A 171 14.75 -11.58 28.01
N ALA A 172 15.99 -11.59 27.49
CA ALA A 172 16.69 -10.34 27.16
C ALA A 172 16.27 -9.71 25.81
N LEU A 173 15.49 -10.44 25.02
CA LEU A 173 15.02 -10.06 23.68
C LEU A 173 13.69 -9.30 23.73
N ASP A 174 12.87 -9.51 24.77
CA ASP A 174 11.49 -9.00 24.84
C ASP A 174 11.39 -7.47 24.89
N TRP A 175 12.22 -6.78 25.70
CA TRP A 175 12.16 -5.31 25.80
C TRP A 175 12.76 -4.62 24.55
N LYS A 176 13.81 -5.20 23.96
CA LYS A 176 14.40 -4.70 22.71
C LYS A 176 13.42 -4.82 21.56
N ILE A 177 12.71 -5.95 21.46
CA ILE A 177 11.63 -6.16 20.49
C ILE A 177 10.51 -5.14 20.71
N GLN A 178 10.12 -4.85 21.95
CA GLN A 178 9.11 -3.83 22.22
C GLN A 178 9.56 -2.43 21.77
N ILE A 179 10.79 -2.01 22.06
CA ILE A 179 11.30 -0.70 21.61
C ILE A 179 11.35 -0.62 20.09
N ILE A 180 11.82 -1.68 19.42
CA ILE A 180 11.82 -1.76 17.95
C ILE A 180 10.39 -1.68 17.42
N GLY A 181 9.44 -2.40 18.03
CA GLY A 181 8.03 -2.37 17.67
C GLY A 181 7.40 -0.99 17.82
N TRP A 182 7.66 -0.28 18.92
CA TRP A 182 7.17 1.09 19.12
C TRP A 182 7.83 2.10 18.17
N THR A 183 9.13 1.94 17.91
CA THR A 183 9.86 2.79 16.94
C THR A 183 9.32 2.60 15.53
N SER A 184 9.07 1.34 15.15
CA SER A 184 8.44 0.96 13.88
C SER A 184 7.03 1.52 13.77
N ALA A 185 6.21 1.38 14.83
CA ALA A 185 4.89 2.00 14.86
C ALA A 185 5.00 3.51 14.60
N VAL A 186 5.82 4.24 15.35
CA VAL A 186 5.98 5.71 15.18
C VAL A 186 6.48 6.08 13.78
N SER A 187 7.43 5.34 13.20
CA SER A 187 7.95 5.65 11.86
C SER A 187 6.90 5.40 10.77
N TYR A 188 6.21 4.26 10.78
CA TYR A 188 5.15 3.96 9.83
C TYR A 188 4.00 4.96 9.95
N LEU A 189 3.66 5.39 11.16
CA LEU A 189 2.68 6.44 11.41
C LEU A 189 3.10 7.79 10.83
N GLY A 190 4.34 8.18 11.10
CA GLY A 190 4.94 9.40 10.57
C GLY A 190 4.89 9.45 9.04
N ALA A 191 4.96 8.30 8.36
CA ALA A 191 4.92 8.25 6.90
C ALA A 191 3.57 8.69 6.30
N ARG A 192 2.44 8.42 6.97
CA ARG A 192 1.09 8.69 6.42
C ARG A 192 0.78 10.18 6.42
N ILE A 193 1.32 10.93 7.37
CA ILE A 193 1.15 12.38 7.48
C ILE A 193 1.57 13.10 6.19
N PRO A 194 2.80 12.89 5.64
CA PRO A 194 3.20 13.40 4.34
C PRO A 194 2.23 13.10 3.20
N GLN A 195 1.64 11.89 3.17
CA GLN A 195 0.70 11.52 2.11
C GLN A 195 -0.64 12.25 2.30
N ILE A 196 -1.17 12.33 3.51
CA ILE A 196 -2.38 13.08 3.83
C ILE A 196 -2.22 14.55 3.43
N LEU A 197 -1.09 15.17 3.78
CA LEU A 197 -0.78 16.56 3.42
C LEU A 197 -0.62 16.75 1.92
N LYS A 198 -0.02 15.77 1.22
CA LYS A 198 0.09 15.80 -0.23
C LYS A 198 -1.29 15.69 -0.90
N ASN A 199 -2.14 14.81 -0.42
CA ASN A 199 -3.51 14.61 -0.92
C ASN A 199 -4.35 15.88 -0.79
N LEU A 200 -4.17 16.69 0.26
CA LEU A 200 -4.83 18.00 0.38
C LEU A 200 -4.49 18.94 -0.79
N LYS A 201 -3.26 18.84 -1.33
CA LYS A 201 -2.80 19.68 -2.44
C LYS A 201 -3.14 19.07 -3.80
N THR A 202 -2.95 17.76 -3.95
CA THR A 202 -3.10 17.05 -5.24
C THR A 202 -4.48 16.46 -5.47
N ARG A 203 -5.39 16.59 -4.49
CA ARG A 203 -6.75 16.00 -4.53
C ARG A 203 -6.75 14.52 -4.92
N CYS A 204 -5.75 13.78 -4.44
CA CYS A 204 -5.54 12.36 -4.69
C CYS A 204 -5.29 11.98 -6.18
N GLU A 205 -4.93 12.92 -7.04
CA GLU A 205 -4.65 12.62 -8.45
C GLU A 205 -3.43 11.69 -8.61
N GLY A 206 -3.63 10.56 -9.29
CA GLY A 206 -2.59 9.54 -9.54
C GLY A 206 -2.26 8.63 -8.36
N LEU A 207 -3.03 8.69 -7.26
CA LEU A 207 -2.89 7.79 -6.11
C LEU A 207 -3.86 6.62 -6.26
N SER A 208 -3.38 5.39 -6.08
CA SER A 208 -4.21 4.19 -6.10
C SER A 208 -4.89 3.99 -4.74
N PRO A 209 -6.23 4.07 -4.63
CA PRO A 209 -6.93 3.82 -3.36
C PRO A 209 -6.80 2.36 -2.91
N ALA A 210 -6.55 1.43 -3.84
CA ALA A 210 -6.39 0.02 -3.55
C ALA A 210 -5.17 -0.28 -2.66
N LEU A 211 -4.09 0.51 -2.75
CA LEU A 211 -2.93 0.42 -1.85
C LEU A 211 -3.36 0.50 -0.37
N PHE A 212 -4.19 1.50 -0.05
CA PHE A 212 -4.67 1.75 1.31
C PHE A 212 -5.75 0.75 1.72
N LEU A 213 -6.60 0.31 0.78
CA LEU A 213 -7.61 -0.70 1.07
C LEU A 213 -6.99 -2.05 1.45
N PHE A 214 -5.98 -2.53 0.71
CA PHE A 214 -5.27 -3.76 1.08
C PHE A 214 -4.48 -3.60 2.39
N ALA A 215 -3.89 -2.43 2.65
CA ALA A 215 -3.24 -2.15 3.92
C ALA A 215 -4.23 -2.21 5.10
N ILE A 216 -5.43 -1.62 4.96
CA ILE A 216 -6.49 -1.70 5.97
C ILE A 216 -6.91 -3.14 6.20
N MET A 217 -7.20 -3.89 5.13
CA MET A 217 -7.59 -5.30 5.25
C MET A 217 -6.53 -6.15 5.95
N GLY A 218 -5.26 -5.98 5.57
CA GLY A 218 -4.14 -6.69 6.19
C GLY A 218 -4.00 -6.37 7.69
N ASN A 219 -4.05 -5.09 8.06
CA ASN A 219 -3.94 -4.67 9.46
C ASN A 219 -5.15 -5.09 10.31
N ILE A 220 -6.37 -5.02 9.78
CA ILE A 220 -7.58 -5.48 10.51
C ILE A 220 -7.49 -6.98 10.75
N THR A 221 -7.19 -7.77 9.72
CA THR A 221 -7.13 -9.24 9.85
C THR A 221 -5.99 -9.69 10.75
N TYR A 222 -4.85 -8.99 10.73
CA TYR A 222 -3.74 -9.22 11.67
C TYR A 222 -4.11 -8.89 13.12
N ALA A 223 -4.73 -7.73 13.37
CA ALA A 223 -5.16 -7.38 14.72
C ALA A 223 -6.20 -8.38 15.25
N LEU A 224 -7.13 -8.83 14.39
CA LEU A 224 -8.10 -9.86 14.73
C LEU A 224 -7.43 -11.22 15.00
N SER A 225 -6.40 -11.61 14.23
CA SER A 225 -5.71 -12.89 14.48
C SER A 225 -5.10 -12.94 15.88
N ILE A 226 -4.55 -11.82 16.37
CA ILE A 226 -4.03 -11.70 17.74
C ILE A 226 -5.17 -11.79 18.76
N CYS A 227 -6.24 -11.01 18.60
CA CYS A 227 -7.35 -10.99 19.56
C CYS A 227 -8.09 -12.34 19.64
N VAL A 228 -8.22 -13.05 18.51
CA VAL A 228 -8.85 -14.37 18.43
C VAL A 228 -7.92 -15.46 18.97
N ALA A 229 -6.60 -15.30 18.87
CA ALA A 229 -5.64 -16.26 19.43
C ALA A 229 -5.75 -16.36 20.96
N SER A 230 -5.82 -15.22 21.64
CA SER A 230 -6.04 -15.16 23.09
C SER A 230 -6.48 -13.76 23.52
N THR A 231 -7.40 -13.72 24.49
CA THR A 231 -7.84 -12.48 25.19
C THR A 231 -7.13 -12.32 26.53
N ASP A 232 -6.11 -13.12 26.82
CA ASP A 232 -5.35 -13.02 28.06
C ASP A 232 -4.59 -11.71 28.15
N ARG A 233 -4.68 -11.04 29.30
CA ARG A 233 -4.11 -9.70 29.49
C ARG A 233 -2.60 -9.66 29.22
N GLU A 234 -1.87 -10.66 29.68
CA GLU A 234 -0.41 -10.74 29.44
C GLU A 234 -0.07 -10.94 27.97
N TYR A 235 -0.85 -11.75 27.25
CA TYR A 235 -0.68 -11.96 25.82
C TYR A 235 -0.96 -10.69 25.03
N LEU A 236 -2.03 -9.96 25.36
CA LEU A 236 -2.37 -8.70 24.71
C LEU A 236 -1.34 -7.60 25.00
N ILE A 237 -0.78 -7.54 26.21
CA ILE A 237 0.29 -6.59 26.53
C ILE A 237 1.56 -6.89 25.73
N LYS A 238 1.93 -8.16 25.58
CA LYS A 238 3.07 -8.56 24.73
C LYS A 238 2.88 -8.15 23.26
N ASN A 239 1.63 -8.15 22.78
CA ASN A 239 1.28 -7.76 21.42
C ASN A 239 0.81 -6.30 21.29
N ALA A 240 0.87 -5.49 22.35
CA ALA A 240 0.24 -4.17 22.38
C ALA A 240 0.82 -3.20 21.34
N SER A 241 2.13 -3.25 21.09
CA SER A 241 2.78 -2.42 20.07
C SER A 241 2.26 -2.73 18.66
N TRP A 242 2.09 -4.02 18.34
CA TRP A 242 1.55 -4.51 17.07
C TRP A 242 0.09 -4.12 16.89
N LEU A 243 -0.72 -4.26 17.94
CA LEU A 243 -2.13 -3.85 17.94
C LEU A 243 -2.28 -2.33 17.78
N ALA A 244 -1.47 -1.54 18.51
CA ALA A 244 -1.48 -0.08 18.42
C ALA A 244 -1.05 0.40 17.02
N GLY A 245 0.03 -0.17 16.47
CA GLY A 245 0.50 0.12 15.13
C GLY A 245 -0.55 -0.21 14.06
N SER A 246 -1.20 -1.36 14.17
CA SER A 246 -2.26 -1.80 13.25
C SER A 246 -3.48 -0.87 13.32
N ALA A 247 -3.99 -0.60 14.52
CA ALA A 247 -5.17 0.23 14.73
C ALA A 247 -4.96 1.65 14.18
N LEU A 248 -3.80 2.23 14.44
CA LEU A 248 -3.53 3.59 14.03
C LEU A 248 -3.18 3.69 12.52
N THR A 249 -2.56 2.65 11.93
CA THR A 249 -2.43 2.55 10.47
C THR A 249 -3.80 2.51 9.80
N VAL A 250 -4.72 1.66 10.29
CA VAL A 250 -6.09 1.59 9.80
C VAL A 250 -6.78 2.95 9.89
N PHE A 251 -6.65 3.64 11.02
CA PHE A 251 -7.23 4.97 11.20
C PHE A 251 -6.71 5.98 10.17
N LEU A 252 -5.39 6.08 9.98
CA LEU A 252 -4.79 7.03 9.03
C LEU A 252 -5.12 6.68 7.57
N ASP A 253 -5.16 5.39 7.23
CA ASP A 253 -5.52 4.94 5.88
C ASP A 253 -7.01 5.19 5.58
N ILE A 254 -7.89 5.10 6.58
CA ILE A 254 -9.30 5.52 6.45
C ILE A 254 -9.39 7.03 6.16
N LEU A 255 -8.56 7.87 6.79
CA LEU A 255 -8.51 9.30 6.47
C LEU A 255 -8.08 9.54 5.02
N VAL A 256 -7.06 8.81 4.55
CA VAL A 256 -6.62 8.89 3.15
C VAL A 256 -7.72 8.47 2.18
N LEU A 257 -8.43 7.37 2.46
CA LEU A 257 -9.58 6.95 1.66
C LEU A 257 -10.72 7.98 1.73
N GLY A 258 -10.96 8.57 2.90
CA GLY A 258 -11.92 9.65 3.08
C GLY A 258 -11.62 10.86 2.19
N GLN A 259 -10.34 11.26 2.08
CA GLN A 259 -9.90 12.30 1.13
C GLN A 259 -10.20 11.88 -0.32
N PHE A 260 -9.95 10.62 -0.68
CA PHE A 260 -10.22 10.10 -2.02
C PHE A 260 -11.71 10.20 -2.37
N PHE A 261 -12.60 9.76 -1.47
CA PHE A 261 -14.05 9.88 -1.69
C PHE A 261 -14.50 11.33 -1.73
N TYR A 262 -14.02 12.18 -0.83
CA TYR A 262 -14.38 13.59 -0.79
C TYR A 262 -13.99 14.32 -2.09
N TYR A 263 -12.75 14.19 -2.54
CA TYR A 263 -12.30 14.84 -3.77
C TYR A 263 -12.87 14.20 -5.04
N GLY A 264 -13.26 12.93 -4.99
CA GLY A 264 -14.01 12.27 -6.06
C GLY A 264 -15.45 12.78 -6.18
N LEU A 265 -16.11 13.09 -5.06
CA LEU A 265 -17.48 13.62 -5.02
C LEU A 265 -17.56 15.12 -5.30
N PHE A 266 -16.50 15.88 -5.00
CA PHE A 266 -16.41 17.32 -5.29
C PHE A 266 -15.24 17.64 -6.26
N PRO A 267 -15.36 17.25 -7.55
CA PRO A 267 -14.43 17.69 -8.59
C PRO A 267 -14.41 19.22 -8.70
N LYS A 268 -13.33 19.79 -9.24
CA LYS A 268 -13.02 21.23 -9.27
C LYS A 268 -13.98 22.10 -10.13
N ASN A 269 -15.20 21.65 -10.42
CA ASN A 269 -16.20 22.36 -11.22
C ASN A 269 -17.05 23.35 -10.39
N THR A 270 -16.42 24.18 -9.56
CA THR A 270 -17.14 25.26 -8.83
C THR A 270 -16.47 26.63 -8.94
N GLU A 271 -15.40 26.79 -9.73
CA GLU A 271 -14.85 28.12 -10.05
C GLU A 271 -15.29 28.64 -11.43
N ALA A 272 -15.79 27.77 -12.32
CA ALA A 272 -16.25 28.19 -13.66
C ALA A 272 -17.68 28.78 -13.70
N LEU A 273 -18.47 28.65 -12.63
CA LEU A 273 -19.86 29.15 -12.58
C LEU A 273 -20.02 30.47 -11.80
N SER A 274 -18.94 31.02 -11.24
CA SER A 274 -18.95 32.31 -10.52
C SER A 274 -18.38 33.47 -11.35
N GLY A 275 -17.54 33.18 -12.36
CA GLY A 275 -16.90 34.20 -13.20
C GLY A 275 -17.67 34.63 -14.46
N GLY A 276 -18.81 34.00 -14.75
CA GLY A 276 -19.55 34.19 -16.01
C GLY A 276 -20.73 35.17 -15.96
N VAL A 277 -21.02 35.79 -14.82
CA VAL A 277 -22.19 36.68 -14.66
C VAL A 277 -21.77 38.00 -14.00
N MET A 278 -20.83 38.74 -14.62
CA MET A 278 -20.67 40.18 -14.31
C MET A 278 -19.89 40.94 -15.40
N SER A 279 -20.40 40.98 -16.63
CA SER A 279 -19.96 41.96 -17.64
C SER A 279 -20.93 42.07 -18.82
N THR A 280 -22.21 42.27 -18.53
CA THR A 280 -23.13 42.92 -19.47
C THR A 280 -24.01 43.88 -18.68
N GLU A 281 -23.62 45.15 -18.65
CA GLU A 281 -24.48 46.35 -18.61
C GLU A 281 -23.68 47.57 -18.11
N SER A 282 -23.25 48.41 -19.05
CA SER A 282 -23.43 49.86 -18.95
C SER A 282 -23.08 50.48 -20.29
N THR A 283 -24.16 50.86 -20.99
CA THR A 283 -24.28 51.96 -21.97
C THR A 283 -23.35 53.14 -21.72
#